data_AF-K9E360-F1
#
_entry.id   AF-K9E360-F1
#
_cell.length_a   1.000
_cell.length_b   1.000
_cell.length_c   1.000
_cell.angle_alpha   90.00
_cell.angle_beta   90.00
_cell.angle_gamma   90.00
#
_symmetry.space_group_name_H-M   'P 1'
#
loop_
_entity.id
_entity.type
_entity.pdbx_description
1 polymer ?
#
loop_
_entity_poly.entity_id
_entity_poly.type
_entity_poly.pdbx_seq_one_letter_code
_entity_poly.pdbx_strand_id
1 'polypeptide(L)'
;MNTNEIISKINNANLQSQEDLQKVESDLIIQDNTLIEPLFKLLERFPFFNFGNPGNIVRYLERFANEVYVPLLYDSVRREPTEYNVWMVNRYLNTLDNTEKAEGIMILEEALQKDIDEGVKEWINDFLEEQKDE
;
A
#
# COMPACT_ATOMS: atom_id res chain seq x y z
N MET A 1 -6.09 10.06 -22.09
CA MET A 1 -5.81 10.88 -20.91
C MET A 1 -4.31 10.85 -20.68
N ASN A 2 -3.67 11.98 -20.42
CA ASN A 2 -2.24 11.99 -20.11
C ASN A 2 -2.01 11.64 -18.63
N THR A 3 -0.78 11.24 -18.27
CA THR A 3 -0.43 10.85 -16.90
C THR A 3 -0.78 11.93 -15.86
N ASN A 4 -0.54 13.21 -16.15
CA ASN A 4 -0.83 14.30 -15.22
C ASN A 4 -2.33 14.44 -14.91
N GLU A 5 -3.19 14.19 -15.90
CA GLU A 5 -4.64 14.15 -15.71
C GLU A 5 -5.06 12.98 -14.82
N ILE A 6 -4.43 11.81 -14.96
CA ILE A 6 -4.66 10.64 -14.09
C ILE A 6 -4.26 10.97 -12.65
N ILE A 7 -3.06 11.53 -12.46
CA ILE A 7 -2.56 11.94 -11.15
C ILE A 7 -3.51 12.94 -10.50
N SER A 8 -3.97 13.95 -11.26
CA SER A 8 -4.94 14.93 -10.77
C SER A 8 -6.25 14.28 -10.34
N LYS A 9 -6.77 13.32 -11.10
CA LYS A 9 -7.98 12.57 -10.70
C LYS A 9 -7.76 11.76 -9.42
N ILE A 10 -6.66 11.01 -9.31
CA ILE A 10 -6.32 10.24 -8.11
C ILE A 10 -6.23 11.18 -6.90
N ASN A 11 -5.51 12.28 -7.03
CA ASN A 11 -5.32 13.27 -5.96
C ASN A 11 -6.62 14.00 -5.57
N ASN A 12 -7.62 14.07 -6.43
CA ASN A 12 -8.91 14.70 -6.11
C ASN A 12 -10.05 13.69 -5.88
N ALA A 13 -9.75 12.39 -5.88
CA ALA A 13 -10.74 11.35 -5.67
C ALA A 13 -11.33 11.45 -4.25
N ASN A 14 -12.66 11.36 -4.16
CA ASN A 14 -13.41 11.21 -2.92
C ASN A 14 -14.15 9.87 -2.97
N LEU A 15 -13.58 8.84 -2.36
CA LEU A 15 -14.12 7.48 -2.43
C LEU A 15 -15.27 7.32 -1.44
N GLN A 16 -16.50 7.36 -1.95
CA GLN A 16 -17.72 7.11 -1.17
C GLN A 16 -18.42 5.81 -1.58
N SER A 17 -18.10 5.30 -2.76
CA SER A 17 -18.71 4.10 -3.33
C SER A 17 -17.72 3.30 -4.17
N GLN A 18 -18.07 2.05 -4.47
CA GLN A 18 -17.30 1.22 -5.39
C GLN A 18 -17.31 1.77 -6.83
N GLU A 19 -18.34 2.53 -7.23
CA GLU A 19 -18.34 3.24 -8.51
C GLU A 19 -17.24 4.32 -8.56
N ASP A 20 -16.96 5.00 -7.45
CA ASP A 20 -15.89 5.99 -7.39
C ASP A 20 -14.51 5.35 -7.52
N LEU A 21 -14.32 4.18 -6.88
CA LEU A 21 -13.11 3.38 -7.07
C LEU A 21 -12.97 2.93 -8.53
N GLN A 22 -14.04 2.40 -9.15
CA GLN A 22 -14.01 1.97 -10.56
C GLN A 22 -13.64 3.09 -11.52
N LYS A 23 -14.08 4.34 -11.26
CA LYS A 23 -13.67 5.51 -12.07
C LYS A 23 -12.16 5.72 -12.00
N VAL A 24 -11.56 5.63 -10.82
CA VAL A 24 -10.11 5.74 -10.64
C VAL A 24 -9.39 4.58 -11.34
N GLU A 25 -9.85 3.36 -11.13
CA GLU A 25 -9.24 2.15 -11.70
C GLU A 25 -9.32 2.08 -13.22
N SER A 26 -10.39 2.63 -13.82
CA SER A 26 -10.58 2.65 -15.28
C SER A 26 -9.49 3.40 -16.04
N ASP A 27 -8.79 4.32 -15.36
CA ASP A 27 -7.69 5.09 -15.92
C ASP A 27 -6.31 4.40 -15.73
N LEU A 28 -6.23 3.32 -14.93
CA LEU A 28 -5.01 2.54 -14.67
C LEU A 28 -4.67 1.52 -15.78
N ILE A 29 -4.92 1.92 -17.04
CA ILE A 29 -4.64 1.12 -18.24
C ILE A 29 -3.17 1.24 -18.69
N ILE A 30 -2.51 2.35 -18.35
CA ILE A 30 -1.09 2.57 -18.66
C ILE A 30 -0.23 2.16 -17.47
N GLN A 31 0.91 1.52 -17.74
CA GLN A 31 1.90 1.26 -16.71
C GLN A 31 2.88 2.43 -16.65
N ASP A 32 2.74 3.29 -15.64
CA ASP A 32 3.54 4.50 -15.45
C ASP A 32 3.89 4.62 -13.96
N ASN A 33 5.20 4.61 -13.66
CA ASN A 33 5.68 4.60 -12.28
C ASN A 33 5.38 5.89 -11.51
N THR A 34 5.09 6.99 -12.22
CA THR A 34 4.66 8.25 -11.59
C THR A 34 3.29 8.15 -10.93
N LEU A 35 2.53 7.08 -11.20
CA LEU A 35 1.24 6.79 -10.58
C LEU A 35 1.38 6.08 -9.22
N ILE A 36 2.55 5.53 -8.88
CA ILE A 36 2.74 4.74 -7.66
C ILE A 36 2.48 5.59 -6.40
N GLU A 37 3.13 6.75 -6.29
CA GLU A 37 2.99 7.62 -5.11
C GLU A 37 1.56 8.17 -4.95
N PRO A 38 0.89 8.69 -6.00
CA PRO A 38 -0.52 9.07 -5.92
C PRO A 38 -1.44 7.94 -5.45
N LEU A 39 -1.20 6.70 -5.89
CA LEU A 39 -1.99 5.54 -5.48
C LEU A 39 -1.77 5.19 -4.01
N PHE A 40 -0.54 5.24 -3.50
CA PHE A 40 -0.31 5.09 -2.06
C PHE A 40 -1.01 6.19 -1.26
N LYS A 41 -0.91 7.46 -1.68
CA LYS A 41 -1.66 8.56 -1.05
C LYS A 41 -3.17 8.37 -1.10
N LEU A 42 -3.71 7.68 -2.11
CA LEU A 42 -5.11 7.32 -2.16
C LEU A 42 -5.46 6.31 -1.05
N LEU A 43 -4.67 5.26 -0.88
CA LEU A 43 -4.85 4.27 0.20
C LEU A 43 -4.75 4.93 1.58
N GLU A 44 -3.75 5.79 1.77
CA GLU A 44 -3.51 6.55 3.01
C GLU A 44 -4.71 7.44 3.39
N ARG A 45 -5.38 8.08 2.42
CA ARG A 45 -6.53 8.96 2.69
C ARG A 45 -7.84 8.21 2.96
N PHE A 46 -7.95 6.96 2.54
CA PHE A 46 -9.16 6.16 2.66
C PHE A 46 -8.87 4.83 3.37
N PRO A 47 -8.30 4.84 4.60
CA PRO A 47 -7.80 3.65 5.26
C PRO A 47 -8.88 2.58 5.53
N PHE A 48 -10.14 3.01 5.69
CA PHE A 48 -11.29 2.12 5.95
C PHE A 48 -12.09 1.77 4.70
N PHE A 49 -11.70 2.24 3.52
CA PHE A 49 -12.40 1.92 2.28
C PHE A 49 -11.99 0.53 1.78
N ASN A 50 -12.96 -0.29 1.36
CA ASN A 50 -12.67 -1.60 0.81
C ASN A 50 -12.19 -1.49 -0.65
N PHE A 51 -10.87 -1.57 -0.85
CA PHE A 51 -10.23 -1.66 -2.17
C PHE A 51 -10.22 -3.08 -2.75
N GLY A 52 -10.71 -4.09 -2.04
CA GLY A 52 -10.63 -5.52 -2.40
C GLY A 52 -9.36 -6.21 -1.90
N ASN A 53 -9.30 -7.54 -2.00
CA ASN A 53 -8.21 -8.35 -1.44
C ASN A 53 -7.74 -9.49 -2.41
N PRO A 54 -6.68 -9.29 -3.21
CA PRO A 54 -6.12 -8.00 -3.62
C PRO A 54 -7.02 -7.30 -4.64
N GLY A 55 -7.21 -5.99 -4.44
CA GLY A 55 -7.85 -5.05 -5.36
C GLY A 55 -7.07 -4.74 -6.63
N ASN A 56 -7.67 -4.02 -7.59
CA ASN A 56 -6.97 -3.66 -8.82
C ASN A 56 -5.82 -2.68 -8.59
N ILE A 57 -5.93 -1.77 -7.62
CA ILE A 57 -4.85 -0.85 -7.24
C ILE A 57 -3.62 -1.64 -6.75
N VAL A 58 -3.80 -2.58 -5.83
CA VAL A 58 -2.70 -3.43 -5.33
C VAL A 58 -2.08 -4.21 -6.49
N ARG A 59 -2.90 -4.87 -7.32
CA ARG A 59 -2.42 -5.59 -8.50
C ARG A 59 -1.71 -4.70 -9.52
N TYR A 60 -2.06 -3.42 -9.58
CA TYR A 60 -1.38 -2.44 -10.43
C TYR A 60 0.02 -2.12 -9.87
N LEU A 61 0.11 -1.84 -8.57
CA LEU A 61 1.36 -1.55 -7.87
C LEU A 61 2.35 -2.72 -7.93
N GLU A 62 1.86 -3.96 -7.76
CA GLU A 62 2.68 -5.18 -7.79
C GLU A 62 3.20 -5.56 -9.20
N ARG A 63 2.81 -4.85 -10.27
CA ARG A 63 3.37 -5.05 -11.62
C ARG A 63 4.71 -4.36 -11.81
N PHE A 64 5.07 -3.43 -10.93
CA PHE A 64 6.35 -2.75 -11.00
C PHE A 64 7.43 -3.60 -10.34
N ALA A 65 8.68 -3.42 -10.76
CA ALA A 65 9.82 -4.08 -10.14
C ALA A 65 9.91 -3.67 -8.66
N ASN A 66 10.34 -4.60 -7.80
CA ASN A 66 10.41 -4.37 -6.35
C ASN A 66 11.27 -3.14 -6.02
N GLU A 67 12.37 -2.92 -6.74
CA GLU A 67 13.28 -1.79 -6.55
C GLU A 67 12.63 -0.43 -6.85
N VAL A 68 11.47 -0.42 -7.53
CA VAL A 68 10.72 0.79 -7.87
C VAL A 68 9.59 1.05 -6.88
N TYR A 69 8.76 0.04 -6.58
CA TYR A 69 7.56 0.27 -5.75
C TYR A 69 7.77 0.04 -4.26
N VAL A 70 8.65 -0.88 -3.85
CA VAL A 70 8.84 -1.22 -2.42
C VAL A 70 9.34 -0.03 -1.61
N PRO A 71 10.31 0.79 -2.08
CA PRO A 71 10.70 1.99 -1.35
C PRO A 71 9.50 2.94 -1.11
N LEU A 72 8.61 3.06 -2.10
CA LEU A 72 7.42 3.90 -2.00
C LEU A 72 6.33 3.29 -1.09
N LEU A 73 6.26 1.96 -1.01
CA LEU A 73 5.44 1.24 -0.05
C LEU A 73 5.92 1.50 1.38
N TYR A 74 7.21 1.37 1.63
CA TYR A 74 7.81 1.65 2.93
C TYR A 74 7.61 3.10 3.34
N ASP A 75 7.81 4.04 2.41
CA ASP A 75 7.51 5.45 2.65
C ASP A 75 6.02 5.69 2.92
N SER A 76 5.11 4.91 2.33
CA SER A 76 3.68 4.99 2.62
C SER A 76 3.36 4.60 4.06
N VAL A 77 3.88 3.47 4.54
CA VAL A 77 3.73 3.05 5.94
C VAL A 77 4.35 4.09 6.88
N ARG A 78 5.54 4.60 6.55
CA ARG A 78 6.18 5.68 7.31
C ARG A 78 5.45 7.02 7.26
N ARG A 79 4.52 7.25 6.32
CA ARG A 79 3.62 8.41 6.36
C ARG A 79 2.39 8.10 7.22
N GLU A 80 1.61 7.10 6.81
CA GLU A 80 0.33 6.75 7.41
C GLU A 80 0.14 5.23 7.36
N PRO A 81 0.40 4.48 8.45
CA PRO A 81 0.11 3.06 8.50
C PRO A 81 -1.38 2.80 8.34
N THR A 82 -1.73 1.94 7.40
CA THR A 82 -3.10 1.52 7.10
C THR A 82 -3.13 0.01 6.96
N GLU A 83 -4.29 -0.63 7.15
CA GLU A 83 -4.41 -2.09 6.95
C GLU A 83 -3.84 -2.52 5.59
N TYR A 84 -4.09 -1.75 4.53
CA TYR A 84 -3.61 -2.05 3.18
C TYR A 84 -2.10 -1.99 3.03
N ASN A 85 -1.44 -0.91 3.45
CA ASN A 85 0.01 -0.79 3.22
C ASN A 85 0.82 -1.70 4.15
N VAL A 86 0.38 -1.95 5.39
CA VAL A 86 1.07 -2.91 6.27
C VAL A 86 0.86 -4.35 5.82
N TRP A 87 -0.34 -4.69 5.33
CA TRP A 87 -0.59 -5.98 4.70
C TRP A 87 0.24 -6.18 3.43
N MET A 88 0.39 -5.14 2.60
CA MET A 88 1.28 -5.20 1.42
C MET A 88 2.74 -5.41 1.82
N VAL A 89 3.21 -4.82 2.93
CA VAL A 89 4.56 -5.09 3.46
C VAL A 89 4.68 -6.55 3.88
N ASN A 90 3.75 -7.10 4.68
CA ASN A 90 3.80 -8.51 5.07
C ASN A 90 3.78 -9.45 3.86
N ARG A 91 2.92 -9.16 2.89
CA ARG A 91 2.83 -9.92 1.63
C ARG A 91 4.14 -9.88 0.84
N TYR A 92 4.83 -8.74 0.79
CA TYR A 92 6.15 -8.64 0.18
C TYR A 92 7.20 -9.43 0.96
N LEU A 93 7.21 -9.33 2.30
CA LEU A 93 8.10 -10.11 3.17
C LEU A 93 7.97 -11.62 2.93
N ASN A 94 6.75 -12.12 2.72
CA ASN A 94 6.48 -13.53 2.40
C ASN A 94 7.05 -14.00 1.05
N THR A 95 7.60 -13.09 0.24
CA THR A 95 8.30 -13.42 -1.02
C THR A 95 9.82 -13.44 -0.87
N LEU A 96 10.35 -13.01 0.28
CA LEU A 96 11.78 -12.83 0.52
C LEU A 96 12.37 -13.98 1.34
N ASP A 97 13.67 -14.19 1.14
CA ASP A 97 14.46 -15.02 2.06
C ASP A 97 14.67 -14.29 3.39
N ASN A 98 14.85 -15.03 4.49
CA ASN A 98 14.98 -14.47 5.85
C ASN A 98 16.08 -13.39 5.98
N THR A 99 17.13 -13.45 5.16
CA THR A 99 18.22 -12.45 5.16
C THR A 99 17.81 -11.09 4.59
N GLU A 100 16.74 -11.03 3.80
CA GLU A 100 16.28 -9.83 3.10
C GLU A 100 15.08 -9.16 3.79
N LYS A 101 14.45 -9.84 4.77
CA LYS A 101 13.26 -9.35 5.48
C LYS A 101 13.53 -8.22 6.47
N ALA A 102 14.78 -8.00 6.87
CA ALA A 102 15.15 -7.11 7.97
C ALA A 102 14.62 -5.68 7.82
N GLU A 103 14.67 -5.12 6.60
CA GLU A 103 14.17 -3.76 6.36
C GLU A 103 12.65 -3.69 6.54
N GLY A 104 11.88 -4.60 5.93
CA GLY A 104 10.42 -4.58 6.06
C GLY A 104 9.94 -4.88 7.49
N ILE A 105 10.65 -5.72 8.26
CA ILE A 105 10.38 -5.91 9.69
C ILE A 105 10.56 -4.59 10.45
N MET A 106 11.68 -3.89 10.22
CA MET A 106 11.94 -2.59 10.83
C MET A 106 10.85 -1.56 10.48
N ILE A 107 10.34 -1.56 9.24
CA ILE A 107 9.21 -0.68 8.83
C ILE A 107 7.95 -0.94 9.67
N LEU A 108 7.62 -2.21 9.89
CA LEU A 108 6.47 -2.60 10.71
C LEU A 108 6.67 -2.20 12.18
N GLU A 109 7.88 -2.40 12.74
CA GLU A 109 8.21 -1.96 14.10
C GLU A 109 8.16 -0.43 14.27
N GLU A 110 8.65 0.33 13.28
CA GLU A 110 8.56 1.79 13.24
C GLU A 110 7.10 2.26 13.24
N ALA A 111 6.22 1.55 12.51
CA ALA A 111 4.79 1.88 12.44
C ALA A 111 4.09 1.76 13.80
N LEU A 112 4.49 0.79 14.65
CA LEU A 112 3.95 0.64 16.01
C LEU A 112 4.29 1.80 16.96
N GLN A 113 5.29 2.62 16.63
CA GLN A 113 5.66 3.78 17.44
C GLN A 113 4.74 4.99 17.20
N LYS A 114 3.82 4.90 16.24
CA LYS A 114 2.89 5.97 15.88
C LYS A 114 1.56 5.85 16.63
N ASP A 115 0.84 6.95 16.68
CA ASP A 115 -0.57 6.95 17.05
C ASP A 115 -1.40 6.46 15.86
N ILE A 116 -1.70 5.16 15.85
CA ILE A 116 -2.43 4.46 14.78
C ILE A 116 -3.64 3.72 15.35
N ASP A 117 -4.58 3.39 14.46
CA ASP A 117 -5.78 2.62 14.80
C ASP A 117 -5.41 1.26 15.43
N GLU A 118 -6.21 0.81 16.39
CA GLU A 118 -5.93 -0.42 17.13
C GLU A 118 -5.97 -1.66 16.22
N GLY A 119 -6.87 -1.69 15.23
CA GLY A 119 -6.91 -2.77 14.25
C GLY A 119 -5.60 -2.85 13.47
N VAL A 120 -5.06 -1.70 13.04
CA VAL A 120 -3.77 -1.65 12.33
C VAL A 120 -2.63 -2.16 13.23
N LYS A 121 -2.64 -1.84 14.54
CA LYS A 121 -1.65 -2.39 15.48
C LYS A 121 -1.76 -3.91 15.62
N GLU A 122 -2.98 -4.44 15.74
CA GLU A 122 -3.22 -5.89 15.81
C GLU A 122 -2.64 -6.58 14.58
N TRP A 123 -2.98 -6.09 13.38
CA TRP A 123 -2.42 -6.59 12.11
C TRP A 123 -0.88 -6.57 12.09
N ILE A 124 -0.26 -5.46 12.51
CA ILE A 124 1.20 -5.36 12.52
C ILE A 124 1.82 -6.38 13.49
N ASN A 125 1.25 -6.55 14.69
CA ASN A 125 1.76 -7.52 15.65
C ASN A 125 1.63 -8.95 15.14
N ASP A 126 0.48 -9.32 14.57
CA ASP A 126 0.25 -10.63 13.97
C ASP A 126 1.31 -10.92 12.87
N PHE A 127 1.55 -9.94 11.99
CA PHE A 127 2.58 -10.07 10.96
C PHE A 127 3.99 -10.21 11.55
N LEU A 128 4.34 -9.42 12.56
CA LEU A 128 5.65 -9.52 13.21
C LEU A 128 5.85 -10.85 13.95
N GLU A 129 4.78 -11.47 14.44
CA GLU A 129 4.83 -12.83 15.00
C GLU A 129 5.04 -13.86 13.90
N GLU A 130 4.27 -13.80 12.80
CA GLU A 130 4.44 -14.67 11.62
C GLU A 130 5.87 -14.65 11.09
N GLN A 131 6.48 -13.47 10.98
CA GLN A 131 7.84 -13.33 10.45
C GLN A 131 8.95 -13.86 11.38
N LYS A 132 8.67 -14.11 12.66
CA LYS A 132 9.64 -14.69 13.62
C LYS A 132 9.66 -16.21 13.59
N ASP A 133 8.57 -16.83 13.13
CA ASP A 133 8.39 -18.28 13.12
C ASP A 133 8.88 -18.95 11.80
N GLU A 134 9.36 -18.16 10.83
CA GLU A 134 9.95 -18.59 9.55
C GLU A 134 11.49 -18.52 9.52
#